data_AF-A0A1G2QYP0-F1
#
_entry.id   AF-A0A1G2QYP0-F1
#
_cell.length_a   1.000
_cell.length_b   1.000
_cell.length_c   1.000
_cell.angle_alpha   90.00
_cell.angle_beta   90.00
_cell.angle_gamma   90.00
#
_symmetry.space_group_name_H-M   'P 1'
#
loop_
_entity.id
_entity.type
_entity.pdbx_description
1 polymer ?
#
loop_
_entity_poly.entity_id
_entity_poly.type
_entity_poly.pdbx_seq_one_letter_code
_entity_poly.pdbx_strand_id
1 'polypeptide(L)'
;MSHLYLLKESKINFSEWILIFKAPFALFAIHAVISLPGIDLYHAWPSVDIPMHFFGGASIAMAGKAFLDVLRRREFVSTLPWQIWLFLIIAMVGCAAAAWELLEFAVSEITGLMLQGDHFDTMFDLVNGLSGGVAASLWYMFWKRAQHTNGG
;
A
#
# COMPACT_ATOMS: atom_id res chain seq x y z
N MET A 1 -25.09 7.66 28.97
CA MET A 1 -24.00 7.99 28.01
C MET A 1 -24.67 8.44 26.71
N SER A 2 -24.45 9.66 26.23
CA SER A 2 -25.19 10.19 25.07
C SER A 2 -24.66 9.61 23.74
N HIS A 3 -25.54 9.44 22.76
CA HIS A 3 -25.23 8.88 21.43
C HIS A 3 -24.09 9.65 20.70
N LEU A 4 -23.91 10.93 21.01
CA LEU A 4 -22.81 11.78 20.52
C LEU A 4 -21.44 11.40 21.09
N TYR A 5 -21.38 10.85 22.31
CA TYR A 5 -20.13 10.38 22.93
C TYR A 5 -19.64 9.10 22.23
N LEU A 6 -20.55 8.18 21.91
CA LEU A 6 -20.23 6.94 21.18
C LEU A 6 -19.71 7.23 19.76
N LEU A 7 -20.25 8.24 19.06
CA LEU A 7 -19.82 8.63 17.71
C LEU A 7 -18.48 9.37 17.67
N LYS A 8 -18.01 9.91 18.81
CA LYS A 8 -16.70 10.57 18.93
C LYS A 8 -15.59 9.55 19.14
N GLU A 9 -15.87 8.49 19.90
CA GLU A 9 -14.99 7.33 20.10
C GLU A 9 -14.90 6.43 18.84
N SER A 10 -15.90 6.49 17.97
CA SER A 10 -16.00 5.64 16.77
C SER A 10 -15.15 6.08 15.58
N LYS A 11 -14.38 7.17 15.68
CA LYS A 11 -13.61 7.73 14.55
C LYS A 11 -12.12 7.43 14.67
N ILE A 12 -11.52 7.08 13.54
CA ILE A 12 -10.05 7.02 13.41
C ILE A 12 -9.51 8.45 13.54
N ASN A 13 -8.54 8.63 14.43
CA ASN A 13 -7.91 9.91 14.71
C ASN A 13 -6.89 10.26 13.61
N PHE A 14 -6.56 11.54 13.48
CA PHE A 14 -5.61 12.01 12.47
C PHE A 14 -4.22 11.36 12.58
N SER A 15 -3.71 11.15 13.80
CA SER A 15 -2.43 10.46 14.02
C SER A 15 -2.43 9.00 13.56
N GLU A 16 -3.58 8.33 13.63
CA GLU A 16 -3.74 6.96 13.12
C GLU A 16 -3.80 6.95 11.60
N TRP A 17 -4.44 7.95 10.97
CA TRP A 17 -4.36 8.12 9.52
C TRP A 17 -2.93 8.36 9.04
N ILE A 18 -2.14 9.17 9.75
CA ILE A 18 -0.71 9.31 9.49
C ILE A 18 -0.02 7.95 9.60
N LEU A 19 -0.27 7.20 10.66
CA LEU A 19 0.33 5.88 10.85
C LEU A 19 -0.01 4.91 9.70
N ILE A 20 -1.25 4.93 9.22
CA ILE A 20 -1.74 4.09 8.12
C ILE A 20 -1.07 4.48 6.81
N PHE A 21 -1.06 5.76 6.47
CA PHE A 21 -0.64 6.23 5.15
C PHE A 21 0.83 6.65 5.05
N LYS A 22 1.60 6.66 6.14
CA LYS A 22 3.01 7.11 6.10
C LYS A 22 3.86 6.41 5.05
N ALA A 23 3.68 5.10 4.86
CA ALA A 23 4.51 4.33 3.94
C ALA A 23 4.12 4.57 2.47
N PRO A 24 2.83 4.48 2.08
CA PRO A 24 2.39 4.89 0.74
C PRO A 24 2.74 6.34 0.44
N PHE A 25 2.57 7.25 1.41
CA PHE A 25 2.90 8.66 1.22
C PHE A 25 4.40 8.89 1.01
N ALA A 26 5.25 8.21 1.78
CA ALA A 26 6.70 8.29 1.59
C ALA A 26 7.12 7.79 0.20
N LEU A 27 6.53 6.68 -0.27
CA LEU A 27 6.83 6.17 -1.61
C LEU A 27 6.29 7.08 -2.71
N PHE A 28 5.08 7.62 -2.55
CA PHE A 28 4.53 8.61 -3.47
C PHE A 28 5.41 9.87 -3.54
N ALA A 29 5.95 10.32 -2.41
CA ALA A 29 6.91 11.42 -2.39
C ALA A 29 8.20 11.09 -3.14
N ILE A 30 8.70 9.84 -3.02
CA ILE A 30 9.85 9.37 -3.81
C ILE A 30 9.50 9.39 -5.30
N HIS A 31 8.36 8.81 -5.71
CA HIS A 31 7.85 8.86 -7.07
C HIS A 31 7.81 10.31 -7.60
N ALA A 32 7.19 11.22 -6.85
CA ALA A 32 7.07 12.62 -7.25
C ALA A 32 8.43 13.31 -7.44
N VAL A 33 9.40 13.02 -6.56
CA VAL A 33 10.77 13.57 -6.68
C VAL A 33 11.49 13.01 -7.92
N ILE A 34 11.43 11.70 -8.15
CA ILE A 34 12.12 11.08 -9.29
C ILE A 34 11.50 11.44 -10.64
N SER A 35 10.22 11.85 -10.66
CA SER A 35 9.51 12.33 -11.84
C SER A 35 9.70 13.83 -12.13
N LEU A 36 10.46 14.58 -11.31
CA LEU A 36 10.69 16.00 -11.57
C LEU A 36 11.49 16.21 -12.87
N PRO A 37 11.22 17.26 -13.68
CA PRO A 37 11.90 17.48 -14.96
C PRO A 37 13.44 17.62 -14.90
N GLY A 38 14.00 17.91 -13.72
CA GLY A 38 15.45 17.97 -13.51
C GLY A 38 16.09 16.64 -13.08
N ILE A 39 15.28 15.62 -12.80
CA ILE A 39 15.71 14.28 -12.38
C ILE A 39 15.26 13.25 -13.42
N ASP A 40 13.97 13.25 -13.76
CA ASP A 40 13.30 12.43 -14.78
C ASP A 40 13.86 11.00 -14.88
N LEU A 41 13.87 10.32 -13.74
CA LEU A 41 14.53 9.01 -13.60
C LEU A 41 13.81 7.93 -14.40
N TYR A 42 12.50 8.08 -14.62
CA TYR A 42 11.73 7.18 -15.48
C TYR A 42 12.19 7.20 -16.93
N HIS A 43 12.63 8.36 -17.43
CA HIS A 43 13.26 8.45 -18.74
C HIS A 43 14.74 7.99 -18.71
N ALA A 44 15.50 8.39 -17.68
CA ALA A 44 16.94 8.09 -17.60
C ALA A 44 17.25 6.60 -17.29
N TRP A 45 16.39 5.95 -16.50
CA TRP A 45 16.48 4.55 -16.12
C TRP A 45 15.08 3.93 -15.99
N PRO A 46 14.44 3.54 -17.10
CA PRO A 46 13.06 3.04 -17.11
C PRO A 46 12.82 1.86 -16.18
N SER A 47 13.82 1.00 -15.96
CA SER A 47 13.70 -0.13 -15.03
C SER A 47 13.53 0.27 -13.56
N VAL A 48 13.59 1.57 -13.21
CA VAL A 48 13.19 2.07 -11.89
C VAL A 48 11.71 1.85 -11.61
N ASP A 49 10.91 1.68 -12.66
CA ASP A 49 9.49 1.44 -12.54
C ASP A 49 9.17 0.13 -11.79
N ILE A 50 9.90 -0.93 -12.13
CA ILE A 50 9.82 -2.25 -11.48
C ILE A 50 9.95 -2.16 -9.94
N PRO A 51 11.04 -1.64 -9.34
CA PRO A 51 11.11 -1.50 -7.89
C PRO A 51 10.06 -0.53 -7.33
N MET A 52 9.60 0.48 -8.08
CA MET A 52 8.54 1.39 -7.63
C MET A 52 7.20 0.67 -7.49
N HIS A 53 6.78 -0.17 -8.44
CA HIS A 53 5.56 -0.99 -8.31
C HIS A 53 5.68 -2.02 -7.18
N PHE A 54 6.82 -2.70 -7.07
CA PHE A 54 7.08 -3.64 -5.98
C PHE A 54 6.96 -2.97 -4.61
N PHE A 55 7.70 -1.88 -4.38
CA PHE A 55 7.63 -1.15 -3.12
C PHE A 55 6.27 -0.46 -2.93
N GLY A 56 5.57 -0.13 -4.02
CA GLY A 56 4.18 0.34 -4.04
C GLY A 56 3.28 -0.65 -3.35
N GLY A 57 3.24 -1.87 -3.86
CA GLY A 57 2.49 -2.97 -3.26
C GLY A 57 2.88 -3.27 -1.82
N ALA A 58 4.19 -3.29 -1.52
CA ALA A 58 4.67 -3.47 -0.16
C ALA A 58 4.15 -2.37 0.78
N SER A 59 4.20 -1.10 0.36
CA SER A 59 3.73 0.04 1.14
C SER A 59 2.22 0.00 1.42
N ILE A 60 1.43 -0.44 0.45
CA ILE A 60 -0.02 -0.65 0.62
C ILE A 60 -0.29 -1.80 1.58
N ALA A 61 0.48 -2.90 1.53
CA ALA A 61 0.37 -3.97 2.52
C ALA A 61 0.68 -3.48 3.96
N MET A 62 1.69 -2.62 4.12
CA MET A 62 1.99 -1.98 5.42
C MET A 62 0.82 -1.12 5.91
N ALA A 63 0.20 -0.35 5.00
CA ALA A 63 -0.98 0.46 5.31
C ALA A 63 -2.18 -0.41 5.73
N GLY A 64 -2.44 -1.52 5.03
CA GLY A 64 -3.53 -2.44 5.35
C GLY A 64 -3.35 -3.10 6.70
N LYS A 65 -2.12 -3.54 6.98
CA LYS A 65 -1.74 -4.05 8.30
C LYS A 65 -1.98 -3.01 9.39
N ALA A 66 -1.51 -1.78 9.19
CA ALA A 66 -1.69 -0.69 10.15
C ALA A 66 -3.18 -0.35 10.37
N PHE A 67 -3.97 -0.36 9.30
CA PHE A 67 -5.41 -0.13 9.35
C PHE A 67 -6.12 -1.22 10.16
N LEU A 68 -5.89 -2.49 9.86
CA LEU A 68 -6.47 -3.61 10.61
C LEU A 68 -6.05 -3.60 12.10
N ASP A 69 -4.81 -3.21 12.40
CA ASP A 69 -4.35 -3.05 13.78
C ASP A 69 -5.06 -1.89 14.51
N VAL A 70 -5.31 -0.77 13.83
CA VAL A 70 -6.10 0.36 14.38
C VAL A 70 -7.52 -0.11 14.68
N LEU A 71 -8.18 -0.79 13.73
CA LEU A 71 -9.53 -1.32 13.93
C LEU A 71 -9.58 -2.28 15.12
N ARG A 72 -8.58 -3.17 15.26
CA ARG A 72 -8.51 -4.09 16.39
C ARG A 72 -8.29 -3.37 17.73
N ARG A 73 -7.36 -2.41 17.79
CA ARG A 73 -7.08 -1.65 19.04
C ARG A 73 -8.28 -0.84 19.51
N ARG A 74 -9.13 -0.41 18.59
CA ARG A 74 -10.39 0.30 18.87
C ARG A 74 -11.57 -0.64 19.08
N GLU A 75 -11.33 -1.94 19.14
CA GLU A 75 -12.35 -2.97 19.35
C GLU A 75 -13.45 -3.00 18.28
N PHE A 76 -13.20 -2.42 17.09
CA PHE A 76 -14.13 -2.48 15.96
C PHE A 76 -14.14 -3.85 15.30
N VAL A 77 -13.03 -4.58 15.39
CA VAL A 77 -12.88 -5.96 14.91
C VAL A 77 -12.10 -6.78 15.92
N SER A 78 -12.43 -8.07 16.02
CA SER A 78 -11.64 -9.03 16.81
C SER A 78 -10.37 -9.45 16.07
N THR A 79 -9.55 -10.29 16.71
CA THR A 79 -8.38 -10.88 16.05
C THR A 79 -8.83 -11.75 14.88
N LEU A 80 -8.39 -11.39 13.67
CA LEU A 80 -8.70 -12.14 12.46
C LEU A 80 -7.82 -13.40 12.35
N PRO A 81 -8.36 -14.53 11.85
CA PRO A 81 -7.56 -15.63 11.34
C PRO A 81 -6.57 -15.14 10.29
N TRP A 82 -5.36 -15.72 10.27
CA TRP A 82 -4.26 -15.24 9.42
C TRP A 82 -4.62 -15.29 7.92
N GLN A 83 -5.46 -16.24 7.51
CA GLN A 83 -5.94 -16.38 6.13
C GLN A 83 -6.84 -15.21 5.73
N ILE A 84 -7.76 -14.80 6.62
CA ILE A 84 -8.66 -13.65 6.37
C ILE A 84 -7.84 -12.36 6.36
N TRP A 85 -6.93 -12.21 7.31
CA TRP A 85 -6.02 -11.07 7.37
C TRP A 85 -5.19 -10.93 6.08
N LEU A 86 -4.60 -12.04 5.60
CA LEU A 86 -3.81 -12.06 4.38
C LEU A 86 -4.68 -11.75 3.15
N PHE A 87 -5.85 -12.39 3.04
CA PHE A 87 -6.79 -12.14 1.95
C PHE A 87 -7.18 -10.66 1.84
N LEU A 88 -7.54 -10.02 2.96
CA LEU A 88 -7.91 -8.60 2.97
C LEU A 88 -6.75 -7.70 2.53
N ILE A 89 -5.53 -7.99 2.99
CA ILE A 89 -4.36 -7.19 2.61
C ILE A 89 -4.05 -7.34 1.13
N ILE A 90 -4.02 -8.57 0.61
CA ILE A 90 -3.72 -8.81 -0.81
C ILE A 90 -4.83 -8.24 -1.72
N ALA A 91 -6.10 -8.33 -1.31
CA ALA A 91 -7.19 -7.67 -2.02
C ALA A 91 -7.00 -6.15 -2.05
N MET A 92 -6.61 -5.54 -0.92
CA MET A 92 -6.35 -4.10 -0.86
C MET A 92 -5.15 -3.68 -1.74
N VAL A 93 -4.09 -4.49 -1.77
CA VAL A 93 -2.94 -4.28 -2.66
C VAL A 93 -3.36 -4.37 -4.12
N GLY A 94 -4.12 -5.39 -4.50
CA GLY A 94 -4.63 -5.56 -5.87
C GLY A 94 -5.51 -4.40 -6.32
N CYS A 95 -6.43 -3.95 -5.46
CA CYS A 95 -7.26 -2.77 -5.75
C CYS A 95 -6.43 -1.49 -5.91
N ALA A 96 -5.41 -1.29 -5.06
CA ALA A 96 -4.55 -0.12 -5.15
C ALA A 96 -3.66 -0.12 -6.40
N ALA A 97 -3.08 -1.28 -6.74
CA ALA A 97 -2.29 -1.44 -7.97
C ALA A 97 -3.15 -1.17 -9.20
N ALA A 98 -4.35 -1.76 -9.28
CA ALA A 98 -5.28 -1.49 -10.37
C ALA A 98 -5.72 -0.01 -10.43
N ALA A 99 -5.94 0.63 -9.29
CA ALA A 99 -6.27 2.05 -9.24
C ALA A 99 -5.11 2.95 -9.72
N TRP A 100 -3.86 2.54 -9.49
CA TRP A 100 -2.68 3.25 -9.97
C TRP A 100 -2.53 3.18 -11.49
N GLU A 101 -2.61 1.98 -12.07
CA GLU A 101 -2.59 1.79 -13.53
C GLU A 101 -3.70 2.57 -14.23
N LEU A 102 -4.90 2.58 -13.64
CA LEU A 102 -6.03 3.36 -14.16
C LEU A 102 -5.78 4.88 -14.07
N LEU A 103 -5.06 5.33 -13.05
CA LEU A 103 -4.67 6.73 -12.91
C LEU A 103 -3.64 7.10 -13.99
N GLU A 104 -2.63 6.28 -14.23
CA GLU A 104 -1.63 6.51 -15.27
C GLU A 104 -2.26 6.53 -16.67
N PHE A 105 -3.16 5.58 -16.96
CA PHE A 105 -3.97 5.61 -18.18
C PHE A 105 -4.75 6.92 -18.29
N ALA A 106 -5.53 7.27 -17.26
CA ALA A 106 -6.37 8.47 -17.30
C ALA A 106 -5.56 9.76 -17.49
N VAL A 107 -4.42 9.88 -16.80
CA VAL A 107 -3.54 11.05 -16.94
C VAL A 107 -2.90 11.07 -18.33
N SER A 108 -2.49 9.92 -18.87
CA SER A 108 -1.95 9.83 -20.23
C SER A 108 -2.96 10.31 -21.27
N GLU A 109 -4.21 9.86 -21.17
CA GLU A 109 -5.30 10.28 -22.07
C GLU A 109 -5.65 11.78 -21.95
N ILE A 110 -5.62 12.33 -20.73
CA ILE A 110 -6.00 13.74 -20.50
C ILE A 110 -4.89 14.71 -20.91
N THR A 111 -3.62 14.34 -20.69
CA THR A 111 -2.48 15.26 -20.81
C THR A 111 -1.63 15.01 -22.05
N GLY A 112 -1.74 13.84 -22.67
CA GLY A 112 -0.84 13.38 -23.73
C GLY A 112 0.55 12.98 -23.23
N LEU A 113 0.79 12.96 -21.91
CA LEU A 113 2.01 12.42 -21.32
C LEU A 113 2.03 10.90 -21.50
N MET A 114 3.18 10.33 -21.82
CA MET A 114 3.37 8.88 -21.89
C MET A 114 3.69 8.35 -20.48
N LEU A 115 2.68 8.24 -19.61
CA LEU A 115 2.83 7.62 -18.29
C LEU A 115 2.49 6.14 -18.31
N GLN A 116 1.49 5.75 -19.11
CA GLN A 116 1.17 4.35 -19.31
C GLN A 116 2.11 3.73 -20.35
N GLY A 117 2.67 2.57 -20.01
CA GLY A 117 3.38 1.72 -20.95
C GLY A 117 2.43 0.96 -21.89
N ASP A 118 2.88 -0.21 -22.36
CA ASP A 118 2.03 -1.10 -23.14
C ASP A 118 1.21 -2.04 -22.23
N HIS A 119 0.36 -2.88 -22.83
CA HIS A 119 -0.46 -3.82 -22.06
C HIS A 119 0.37 -4.87 -21.30
N PHE A 120 1.55 -5.21 -21.79
CA PHE A 120 2.43 -6.16 -21.11
C PHE A 120 3.06 -5.52 -19.87
N ASP A 121 3.48 -4.26 -19.98
CA ASP A 121 3.99 -3.41 -18.90
C ASP A 121 2.97 -3.31 -17.76
N THR A 122 1.77 -2.80 -18.04
CA THR A 122 0.69 -2.70 -17.05
C THR A 122 0.37 -4.04 -16.37
N MET A 123 0.35 -5.15 -17.12
CA MET A 123 0.11 -6.47 -16.50
C MET A 123 1.27 -6.90 -15.60
N PHE A 124 2.50 -6.58 -16.00
CA PHE A 124 3.69 -6.83 -15.19
C PHE A 124 3.67 -5.97 -13.91
N ASP A 125 3.26 -4.71 -13.99
CA ASP A 125 3.18 -3.79 -12.85
C ASP A 125 2.15 -4.21 -11.82
N LEU A 126 0.99 -4.72 -12.27
CA LEU A 126 0.00 -5.34 -11.39
C LEU A 126 0.58 -6.56 -10.66
N VAL A 127 1.28 -7.45 -11.37
CA VAL A 127 1.93 -8.64 -10.78
C VAL A 127 3.01 -8.21 -9.79
N ASN A 128 3.79 -7.21 -10.15
CA ASN A 128 4.91 -6.74 -9.37
C ASN A 128 4.45 -6.05 -8.08
N GLY A 129 3.41 -5.21 -8.16
CA GLY A 129 2.71 -4.67 -6.99
C GLY A 129 2.15 -5.77 -6.08
N LEU A 130 1.46 -6.77 -6.63
CA LEU A 130 0.99 -7.92 -5.82
C LEU A 130 2.16 -8.66 -5.15
N SER A 131 3.26 -8.87 -5.87
CA SER A 131 4.44 -9.58 -5.34
C SER A 131 5.06 -8.84 -4.15
N GLY A 132 5.16 -7.51 -4.20
CA GLY A 132 5.63 -6.68 -3.10
C GLY A 132 4.71 -6.72 -1.89
N GLY A 133 3.39 -6.71 -2.12
CA GLY A 133 2.39 -6.87 -1.07
C GLY A 133 2.47 -8.23 -0.37
N VAL A 134 2.68 -9.31 -1.13
CA VAL A 134 2.90 -10.66 -0.59
C VAL A 134 4.19 -10.71 0.21
N ALA A 135 5.30 -10.20 -0.33
CA ALA A 135 6.60 -10.18 0.34
C ALA A 135 6.53 -9.47 1.70
N ALA A 136 5.93 -8.27 1.74
CA ALA A 136 5.74 -7.53 2.99
C ALA A 136 4.86 -8.28 3.99
N SER A 137 3.77 -8.90 3.53
CA SER A 137 2.86 -9.68 4.37
C SER A 137 3.54 -10.90 5.00
N LEU A 138 4.31 -11.65 4.20
CA LEU A 138 5.10 -12.80 4.66
C LEU A 138 6.17 -12.36 5.67
N TRP A 139 6.88 -11.27 5.37
CA TRP A 139 7.85 -10.69 6.30
C TRP A 139 7.23 -10.43 7.68
N TYR A 140 6.04 -9.83 7.73
CA TYR A 140 5.34 -9.60 9.00
C TYR A 140 4.97 -10.89 9.74
N MET A 141 4.52 -11.91 9.02
CA MET A 141 4.16 -13.20 9.61
C MET A 141 5.38 -13.89 10.24
N PHE A 142 6.51 -13.92 9.52
CA PHE A 142 7.74 -14.54 10.03
C PHE A 142 8.40 -13.73 11.14
N TRP A 143 8.41 -12.41 11.04
CA TRP A 143 8.93 -11.52 12.08
C TRP A 143 8.18 -11.69 13.42
N LYS A 144 6.85 -11.79 13.36
CA LYS A 144 6.03 -12.03 14.56
C LYS A 144 6.31 -13.39 15.18
N ARG A 145 6.52 -14.43 14.35
CA ARG A 145 6.84 -15.78 14.82
C ARG A 145 8.19 -15.82 15.55
N ALA A 146 9.21 -15.13 15.03
CA ALA A 146 10.54 -15.06 15.64
C ALA A 146 10.52 -14.39 17.04
N GLN A 147 9.67 -13.39 17.25
CA GLN A 147 9.52 -12.76 18.57
C GLN A 147 8.83 -13.67 19.58
N HIS A 148 7.88 -14.50 19.16
CA HIS A 148 7.25 -15.47 20.05
C HIS A 148 8.18 -16.61 20.45
N THR A 149 9.12 -17.03 19.59
CA THR A 149 10.07 -18.11 19.91
C THR A 149 11.23 -17.66 20.80
N ASN A 150 11.58 -16.37 20.79
CA ASN A 150 12.71 -15.83 21.56
C ASN A 150 12.31 -15.26 22.95
N GLY A 151 11.02 -15.27 23.29
CA GLY A 151 10.48 -14.75 24.55
C GLY A 151 9.87 -15.84 25.46
N GLY A 152 10.19 -17.11 25.22
CA GLY A 152 9.75 -18.26 26.02
C GLY A 152 10.86 -18.79 26.92
#